data_AF-A0A803J7S1-F1
#
_entry.id   AF-A0A803J7S1-F1
#
_cell.length_a   1.000
_cell.length_b   1.000
_cell.length_c   1.000
_cell.angle_alpha   90.00
_cell.angle_beta   90.00
_cell.angle_gamma   90.00
#
_symmetry.space_group_name_H-M   'P 1'
#
loop_
_entity.id
_entity.type
_entity.pdbx_description
1 polymer ?
#
loop_
_entity_poly.entity_id
_entity_poly.type
_entity_poly.pdbx_seq_one_letter_code
_entity_poly.pdbx_strand_id
1 'polypeptide(L)'
;MVNVYSINARGLNTPQKRNLVLHEAYRAKADLIFIQETHFKKSNHPNFYNRKYPHNYHAYSKTKSKGVSILISSKIPFQMHQMYADPLGRYLMLICNIGDQMYTLINIYVPNDNQLQYLNKTLTHLLEHKRGKCIVAGDFNSIMDPTQDIARTVKKQITKQQAKTAQKLRDFFHKLALIDTWRAKNPEHKEFTYYSPRHSMHSRIDMIFTDRQTTTSITKAWIGIQNWSDHAPTGIEIARNRATSNIAPWRLNETLLSRQDDQNIIKQNIKEYFKNNKTEEIGPQCLWLAHKATLRGEFIAMAKKKRKESEKQRANIEHKIKL
;
A
#
# COMPACT_ATOMS: atom_id res chain seq x y z
N MET A 1 9.35 6.64 2.95
CA MET A 1 8.02 6.51 2.32
C MET A 1 8.23 5.96 0.92
N VAL A 2 7.23 5.29 0.35
CA VAL A 2 7.15 4.93 -1.07
C VAL A 2 5.87 5.53 -1.59
N ASN A 3 5.97 6.45 -2.54
CA ASN A 3 4.83 7.18 -3.06
C ASN A 3 4.41 6.61 -4.42
N VAL A 4 3.12 6.37 -4.59
CA VAL A 4 2.53 5.85 -5.83
C VAL A 4 1.69 6.93 -6.47
N TYR A 5 1.80 7.03 -7.79
CA TYR A 5 1.03 7.93 -8.63
C TYR A 5 0.46 7.14 -9.82
N SER A 6 -0.82 7.31 -10.13
CA SER A 6 -1.47 6.68 -11.28
C SER A 6 -2.24 7.72 -12.10
N ILE A 7 -2.14 7.67 -13.43
CA ILE A 7 -2.87 8.56 -14.33
C ILE A 7 -3.18 7.86 -15.67
N ASN A 8 -4.42 7.97 -16.14
CA ASN A 8 -4.73 7.77 -17.55
C ASN A 8 -4.30 9.03 -18.32
N ALA A 9 -3.28 8.91 -19.16
CA ALA A 9 -2.68 10.05 -19.83
C ALA A 9 -3.35 10.41 -21.16
N ARG A 10 -4.20 9.55 -21.73
CA ARG A 10 -4.81 9.76 -23.06
C ARG A 10 -3.78 10.20 -24.13
N GLY A 11 -2.71 9.43 -24.23
CA GLY A 11 -1.63 9.56 -25.20
C GLY A 11 -0.41 10.35 -24.72
N LEU A 12 0.78 9.82 -24.99
CA LEU A 12 2.08 10.40 -24.63
C LEU A 12 3.03 10.56 -25.83
N ASN A 13 2.49 10.60 -27.05
CA ASN A 13 3.31 10.69 -28.27
C ASN A 13 4.07 12.02 -28.40
N THR A 14 3.60 13.11 -27.78
CA THR A 14 4.27 14.42 -27.83
C THR A 14 5.26 14.60 -26.67
N PRO A 15 6.46 15.19 -26.90
CA PRO A 15 7.42 15.48 -25.83
C PRO A 15 6.85 16.35 -24.70
N GLN A 16 6.02 17.33 -25.05
CA GLN A 16 5.39 18.26 -24.10
C GLN A 16 4.54 17.49 -23.10
N LYS A 17 3.70 16.55 -23.56
CA LYS A 17 2.80 15.77 -22.70
C LYS A 17 3.56 14.76 -21.84
N ARG A 18 4.65 14.19 -22.35
CA ARG A 18 5.59 13.37 -21.53
C ARG A 18 6.20 14.19 -20.39
N ASN A 19 6.65 15.41 -20.68
CA ASN A 19 7.21 16.30 -19.67
C ASN A 19 6.17 16.70 -18.62
N LEU A 20 4.92 16.96 -19.02
CA LEU A 20 3.82 17.26 -18.10
C LEU A 20 3.58 16.13 -17.09
N VAL A 21 3.41 14.88 -17.54
CA VAL A 21 3.25 13.72 -16.65
C VAL A 21 4.39 13.60 -15.67
N LEU A 22 5.64 13.68 -16.16
CA LEU A 22 6.81 13.52 -15.31
C LEU A 22 6.97 14.67 -14.32
N HIS A 23 6.64 15.89 -14.72
CA HIS A 23 6.68 17.06 -13.85
C HIS A 23 5.62 16.95 -12.74
N GLU A 24 4.40 16.55 -13.08
CA GLU A 24 3.33 16.36 -12.10
C GLU A 24 3.64 15.22 -11.11
N ALA A 25 4.08 14.07 -11.61
CA ALA A 25 4.49 12.95 -10.76
C ALA A 25 5.69 13.33 -9.86
N TYR A 26 6.63 14.13 -10.37
CA TYR A 26 7.73 14.66 -9.57
C TYR A 26 7.26 15.58 -8.44
N ARG A 27 6.30 16.47 -8.70
CA ARG A 27 5.68 17.34 -7.68
C ARG A 27 4.92 16.54 -6.63
N ALA A 28 4.26 15.47 -7.06
CA ALA A 28 3.63 14.49 -6.17
C ALA A 28 4.65 13.61 -5.40
N LYS A 29 5.96 13.84 -5.59
CA LYS A 29 7.06 13.06 -5.00
C LYS A 29 6.91 11.56 -5.29
N ALA A 30 6.39 11.20 -6.47
CA ALA A 30 6.12 9.82 -6.84
C ALA A 30 7.41 9.02 -7.01
N ASP A 31 7.43 7.83 -6.41
CA ASP A 31 8.48 6.83 -6.58
C ASP A 31 8.09 5.77 -7.60
N LEU A 32 6.80 5.41 -7.63
CA LEU A 32 6.20 4.50 -8.60
C LEU A 32 5.12 5.25 -9.39
N ILE A 33 5.23 5.24 -10.72
CA ILE A 33 4.28 5.91 -11.61
C ILE A 33 3.63 4.87 -12.52
N PHE A 34 2.30 4.81 -12.47
CA PHE A 34 1.46 3.94 -13.29
C PHE A 34 0.75 4.82 -14.33
N ILE A 35 1.03 4.60 -15.62
CA ILE A 35 0.45 5.40 -16.69
C ILE A 35 -0.40 4.52 -17.59
N GLN A 36 -1.66 4.90 -17.82
CA GLN A 36 -2.55 4.26 -18.78
C GLN A 36 -2.70 5.09 -20.06
N GLU A 37 -3.16 4.46 -21.14
CA GLU A 37 -3.30 5.07 -22.47
C GLU A 37 -2.05 5.83 -22.96
N THR A 38 -0.87 5.23 -22.88
CA THR A 38 0.36 5.87 -23.40
C THR A 38 0.31 6.11 -24.92
N HIS A 39 -0.47 5.31 -25.65
CA HIS A 39 -0.59 5.35 -27.12
C HIS A 39 0.72 5.12 -27.86
N PHE A 40 1.67 4.42 -27.22
CA PHE A 40 2.89 3.99 -27.85
C PHE A 40 2.62 2.80 -28.76
N LYS A 41 2.89 2.98 -30.06
CA LYS A 41 2.77 1.90 -31.04
C LYS A 41 4.01 1.02 -30.94
N LYS A 42 3.82 -0.31 -30.90
CA LYS A 42 4.94 -1.28 -30.81
C LYS A 42 6.00 -1.07 -31.91
N SER A 43 5.59 -0.70 -33.12
CA SER A 43 6.52 -0.45 -34.23
C SER A 43 7.10 0.96 -34.29
N ASN A 44 6.53 1.91 -33.54
CA ASN A 44 6.98 3.30 -33.55
C ASN A 44 6.54 3.97 -32.24
N HIS A 45 7.44 3.94 -31.26
CA HIS A 45 7.26 4.58 -29.97
C HIS A 45 8.36 5.64 -29.76
N PRO A 46 8.06 6.75 -29.08
CA PRO A 46 9.08 7.71 -28.69
C PRO A 46 10.05 7.06 -27.70
N ASN A 47 11.28 7.59 -27.64
CA ASN A 47 12.15 7.31 -26.51
C ASN A 47 11.56 7.99 -25.26
N PHE A 48 11.19 7.20 -24.25
CA PHE A 48 10.64 7.70 -22.99
C PHE A 48 11.64 7.58 -21.83
N TYR A 49 12.89 7.91 -22.10
CA TYR A 49 13.92 7.99 -21.08
C TYR A 49 13.79 9.27 -20.22
N ASN A 50 14.01 9.12 -18.91
CA ASN A 50 14.15 10.23 -17.98
C ASN A 50 15.14 9.90 -16.87
N ARG A 51 16.09 10.78 -16.56
CA ARG A 51 17.12 10.55 -15.54
C ARG A 51 16.54 10.31 -14.12
N LYS A 52 15.42 10.95 -13.78
CA LYS A 52 14.75 10.77 -12.47
C LYS A 52 13.95 9.47 -12.39
N TYR A 53 13.56 8.94 -13.55
CA TYR A 53 12.79 7.70 -13.68
C TYR A 53 13.47 6.77 -14.71
N PRO A 54 14.68 6.28 -14.40
CA PRO A 54 15.51 5.58 -15.37
C PRO A 54 14.94 4.20 -15.72
N HIS A 55 14.18 3.58 -14.82
CA HIS A 55 13.50 2.32 -15.06
C HIS A 55 12.10 2.61 -15.60
N ASN A 56 11.90 2.34 -16.88
CA ASN A 56 10.63 2.47 -17.57
C ASN A 56 10.28 1.14 -18.25
N TYR A 57 9.09 0.63 -17.94
CA TYR A 57 8.58 -0.62 -18.47
C TYR A 57 7.26 -0.36 -19.18
N HIS A 58 7.04 -1.02 -20.30
CA HIS A 58 5.94 -0.72 -21.21
C HIS A 58 5.25 -2.00 -21.69
N ALA A 59 3.92 -1.99 -21.70
CA ALA A 59 3.14 -2.88 -22.54
C ALA A 59 2.61 -2.07 -23.71
N TYR A 60 3.14 -2.31 -24.90
CA TYR A 60 2.78 -1.58 -26.12
C TYR A 60 1.50 -2.13 -26.77
N SER A 61 0.93 -1.35 -27.69
CA SER A 61 -0.17 -1.82 -28.54
C SER A 61 0.19 -1.76 -30.02
N LYS A 62 -0.51 -2.53 -30.86
CA LYS A 62 -0.36 -2.48 -32.33
C LYS A 62 -0.82 -1.14 -32.91
N THR A 63 -1.71 -0.45 -32.21
CA THR A 63 -2.32 0.84 -32.59
C THR A 63 -2.03 1.92 -31.55
N LYS A 64 -2.18 3.20 -31.91
CA LYS A 64 -2.02 4.34 -30.99
C LYS A 64 -3.29 4.60 -30.17
N SER A 65 -3.79 3.58 -29.48
CA SER A 65 -5.07 3.65 -28.74
C SER A 65 -5.06 3.01 -27.35
N LYS A 66 -3.97 2.34 -26.99
CA LYS A 66 -3.80 1.65 -25.70
C LYS A 66 -2.35 1.81 -25.26
N GLY A 67 -1.93 1.01 -24.29
CA GLY A 67 -0.56 0.91 -23.83
C GLY A 67 -0.46 1.42 -22.40
N VAL A 68 0.19 0.64 -21.55
CA VAL A 68 0.40 0.98 -20.14
C VAL A 68 1.88 1.02 -19.82
N SER A 69 2.27 1.78 -18.80
CA SER A 69 3.66 1.91 -18.41
C SER A 69 3.84 2.01 -16.91
N ILE A 70 4.91 1.43 -16.39
CA ILE A 70 5.35 1.58 -15.00
C ILE A 70 6.73 2.22 -15.02
N LEU A 71 6.85 3.38 -14.37
CA LEU A 71 8.11 4.11 -14.24
C LEU A 71 8.52 4.13 -12.76
N ILE A 72 9.81 3.96 -12.50
CA ILE A 72 10.35 3.81 -11.15
C ILE A 72 11.47 4.81 -10.94
N SER A 73 11.36 5.55 -9.84
CA SER A 73 12.25 6.63 -9.45
C SER A 73 13.65 6.13 -9.13
N SER A 74 14.67 6.89 -9.54
CA SER A 74 16.07 6.63 -9.18
C SER A 74 16.35 6.79 -7.68
N LYS A 75 15.40 7.31 -6.90
CA LYS A 75 15.54 7.54 -5.45
C LYS A 75 15.32 6.28 -4.61
N ILE A 76 14.76 5.22 -5.21
CA ILE A 76 14.45 3.99 -4.49
C ILE A 76 15.33 2.84 -5.01
N PRO A 77 15.92 2.01 -4.13
CA PRO A 77 16.62 0.81 -4.57
C PRO A 77 15.62 -0.09 -5.28
N PHE A 78 15.93 -0.50 -6.51
CA PHE A 78 15.02 -1.27 -7.34
C PHE A 78 15.77 -2.38 -8.07
N GLN A 79 15.18 -3.58 -8.06
CA GLN A 79 15.66 -4.72 -8.83
C GLN A 79 14.47 -5.42 -9.48
N MET A 80 14.49 -5.54 -10.81
CA MET A 80 13.47 -6.26 -11.58
C MET A 80 13.79 -7.76 -11.62
N HIS A 81 12.79 -8.60 -11.35
CA HIS A 81 12.92 -10.06 -11.43
C HIS A 81 12.15 -10.64 -12.62
N GLN A 82 10.88 -10.25 -12.77
CA GLN A 82 10.03 -10.72 -13.86
C GLN A 82 9.10 -9.62 -14.36
N MET A 83 8.75 -9.69 -15.64
CA MET A 83 7.80 -8.79 -16.30
C MET A 83 6.82 -9.59 -17.15
N TYR A 84 5.54 -9.34 -16.97
CA TYR A 84 4.46 -9.86 -17.80
C TYR A 84 3.73 -8.67 -18.46
N ALA A 85 3.82 -8.59 -19.78
CA ALA A 85 3.20 -7.53 -20.56
C ALA A 85 2.07 -8.10 -21.41
N ASP A 86 0.89 -7.48 -21.32
CA ASP A 86 -0.24 -7.84 -22.19
C ASP A 86 0.07 -7.53 -23.65
N PRO A 87 -0.09 -8.50 -24.58
CA PRO A 87 0.12 -8.27 -26.02
C PRO A 87 -0.78 -7.18 -26.62
N LEU A 88 -1.92 -6.86 -25.99
CA LEU A 88 -2.82 -5.79 -26.44
C LEU A 88 -2.50 -4.42 -25.81
N GLY A 89 -1.55 -4.37 -24.87
CA GLY A 89 -1.13 -3.16 -24.17
C GLY A 89 -2.09 -2.69 -23.09
N ARG A 90 -2.85 -3.60 -22.46
CA ARG A 90 -3.85 -3.25 -21.43
C ARG A 90 -3.44 -3.57 -20.01
N TYR A 91 -2.43 -4.40 -19.78
CA TYR A 91 -1.83 -4.48 -18.46
C TYR A 91 -0.32 -4.74 -18.53
N LEU A 92 0.37 -4.37 -17.47
CA LEU A 92 1.78 -4.63 -17.25
C LEU A 92 1.97 -5.02 -15.80
N MET A 93 2.55 -6.19 -15.56
CA MET A 93 2.85 -6.70 -14.23
C MET A 93 4.37 -6.86 -14.07
N LEU A 94 4.90 -6.34 -12.97
CA LEU A 94 6.30 -6.45 -12.58
C LEU A 94 6.40 -7.17 -11.24
N ILE A 95 7.27 -8.17 -11.18
CA ILE A 95 7.75 -8.75 -9.92
C ILE A 95 9.15 -8.19 -9.70
N CYS A 96 9.34 -7.52 -8.56
CA CYS A 96 10.54 -6.76 -8.29
C CYS A 96 10.82 -6.66 -6.79
N ASN A 97 12.04 -6.26 -6.45
CA ASN A 97 12.37 -5.79 -5.11
C ASN A 97 12.44 -4.26 -5.10
N ILE A 98 11.87 -3.66 -4.04
CA ILE A 98 12.06 -2.26 -3.70
C ILE A 98 12.69 -2.22 -2.32
N GLY A 99 13.99 -1.91 -2.24
CA GLY A 99 14.80 -2.25 -1.06
C GLY A 99 14.80 -3.76 -0.82
N ASP A 100 14.63 -4.18 0.44
CA ASP A 100 14.63 -5.61 0.82
C ASP A 100 13.26 -6.27 0.70
N GLN A 101 12.27 -5.55 0.17
CA GLN A 101 10.90 -6.03 0.12
C GLN A 101 10.50 -6.39 -1.32
N MET A 102 9.95 -7.60 -1.47
CA MET A 102 9.39 -8.06 -2.74
C MET A 102 8.01 -7.45 -2.98
N TYR A 103 7.79 -7.00 -4.21
CA TYR A 103 6.57 -6.38 -4.71
C TYR A 103 6.11 -7.02 -6.03
N THR A 104 4.79 -7.19 -6.13
CA THR A 104 4.07 -7.32 -7.40
C THR A 104 3.40 -5.98 -7.69
N LEU A 105 3.80 -5.32 -8.77
CA LEU A 105 3.23 -4.08 -9.27
C LEU A 105 2.43 -4.39 -10.53
N ILE A 106 1.17 -4.01 -10.61
CA ILE A 106 0.36 -4.16 -11.81
C ILE A 106 -0.31 -2.85 -12.20
N ASN A 107 -0.09 -2.45 -13.45
CA ASN A 107 -0.78 -1.36 -14.12
C ASN A 107 -1.85 -1.95 -15.02
N ILE A 108 -3.10 -1.51 -14.92
CA ILE A 108 -4.22 -2.01 -15.71
C ILE A 108 -5.00 -0.88 -16.40
N TYR A 109 -5.43 -1.16 -17.62
CA TYR A 109 -6.38 -0.39 -18.41
C TYR A 109 -7.46 -1.34 -18.92
N VAL A 110 -8.60 -1.38 -18.21
CA VAL A 110 -9.69 -2.30 -18.49
C VAL A 110 -10.49 -1.78 -19.70
N PRO A 111 -10.91 -2.64 -20.65
CA PRO A 111 -11.81 -2.22 -21.71
C PRO A 111 -13.13 -1.61 -21.22
N ASN A 112 -13.82 -0.90 -22.11
CA ASN A 112 -15.23 -0.54 -21.93
C ASN A 112 -16.16 -1.76 -22.06
N ASP A 113 -15.84 -2.70 -22.95
CA ASP A 113 -16.63 -3.91 -23.19
C ASP A 113 -16.04 -5.14 -22.51
N ASN A 114 -16.89 -6.10 -22.11
CA ASN A 114 -16.48 -7.37 -21.51
C ASN A 114 -15.56 -7.23 -20.27
N GLN A 115 -15.78 -6.18 -19.48
CA GLN A 115 -14.94 -5.76 -18.36
C GLN A 115 -14.73 -6.89 -17.34
N LEU A 116 -15.82 -7.56 -16.93
CA LEU A 116 -15.76 -8.67 -15.98
C LEU A 116 -14.93 -9.84 -16.49
N GLN A 117 -15.07 -10.22 -17.76
CA GLN A 117 -14.29 -11.31 -18.33
C GLN A 117 -12.80 -10.96 -18.40
N TYR A 118 -12.50 -9.72 -18.83
CA TYR A 118 -11.12 -9.23 -18.89
C TYR A 118 -10.47 -9.16 -17.51
N LEU A 119 -11.19 -8.64 -16.52
CA LEU A 119 -10.71 -8.56 -15.14
C LEU A 119 -10.53 -9.95 -14.54
N ASN A 120 -11.47 -10.88 -14.74
CA ASN A 120 -11.29 -12.25 -14.27
C ASN A 120 -10.01 -12.87 -14.80
N LYS A 121 -9.76 -12.79 -16.11
CA LYS A 121 -8.54 -13.31 -16.72
C LYS A 121 -7.28 -12.66 -16.13
N THR A 122 -7.28 -11.33 -16.03
CA THR A 122 -6.12 -10.56 -15.56
C THR A 122 -5.83 -10.81 -14.07
N LEU A 123 -6.87 -10.92 -13.26
CA LEU A 123 -6.79 -11.15 -11.82
C LEU A 123 -6.47 -12.61 -11.48
N THR A 124 -6.91 -13.58 -12.27
CA THR A 124 -6.46 -14.98 -12.16
C THR A 124 -4.97 -15.08 -12.44
N HIS A 125 -4.49 -14.44 -13.51
CA HIS A 125 -3.05 -14.36 -13.79
C HIS A 125 -2.28 -13.66 -12.65
N LEU A 126 -2.85 -12.60 -12.05
CA LEU A 126 -2.28 -12.00 -10.85
C LEU A 126 -2.18 -13.00 -9.70
N LEU A 127 -3.20 -13.82 -9.43
CA LEU A 127 -3.15 -14.83 -8.36
C LEU A 127 -2.02 -15.84 -8.54
N GLU A 128 -1.81 -16.32 -9.76
CA GLU A 128 -0.78 -17.32 -10.09
C GLU A 128 0.63 -16.78 -9.87
N HIS A 129 0.85 -15.52 -10.26
CA HIS A 129 2.17 -14.90 -10.29
C HIS A 129 2.44 -13.94 -9.13
N LYS A 130 1.46 -13.60 -8.29
CA LYS A 130 1.64 -12.68 -7.15
C LYS A 130 2.75 -13.18 -6.23
N ARG A 131 3.69 -12.29 -5.92
CA ARG A 131 4.77 -12.46 -4.94
C ARG A 131 4.90 -11.20 -4.07
N GLY A 132 5.12 -11.40 -2.78
CA GLY A 132 5.30 -10.29 -1.83
C GLY A 132 4.08 -9.36 -1.72
N LYS A 133 4.35 -8.07 -1.46
CA LYS A 133 3.32 -7.02 -1.36
C LYS A 133 2.74 -6.72 -2.74
N CYS A 134 1.47 -6.36 -2.83
CA CYS A 134 0.79 -6.18 -4.11
C CYS A 134 0.19 -4.78 -4.23
N ILE A 135 0.48 -4.11 -5.35
CA ILE A 135 -0.09 -2.81 -5.72
C ILE A 135 -0.69 -2.95 -7.12
N VAL A 136 -2.00 -2.78 -7.21
CA VAL A 136 -2.77 -2.77 -8.47
C VAL A 136 -3.27 -1.36 -8.69
N ALA A 137 -2.89 -0.72 -9.78
CA ALA A 137 -3.30 0.64 -10.08
C ALA A 137 -3.72 0.78 -11.54
N GLY A 138 -4.68 1.67 -11.79
CA GLY A 138 -4.98 2.14 -13.13
C GLY A 138 -6.44 2.46 -13.35
N ASP A 139 -6.84 2.42 -14.61
CA ASP A 139 -8.17 2.76 -15.07
C ASP A 139 -8.97 1.47 -15.27
N PHE A 140 -9.98 1.30 -14.42
CA PHE A 140 -10.83 0.12 -14.42
C PHE A 140 -12.02 0.24 -15.34
N ASN A 141 -12.30 1.44 -15.89
CA ASN A 141 -13.52 1.76 -16.64
C ASN A 141 -14.81 1.26 -15.97
N SER A 142 -14.77 1.01 -14.67
CA SER A 142 -15.82 0.40 -13.87
C SER A 142 -15.80 1.01 -12.49
N ILE A 143 -16.99 1.19 -11.94
CA ILE A 143 -17.21 1.72 -10.60
C ILE A 143 -17.29 0.60 -9.56
N MET A 144 -16.79 0.87 -8.35
CA MET A 144 -16.84 -0.08 -7.24
C MET A 144 -18.10 0.06 -6.40
N ASP A 145 -18.62 1.27 -6.22
CA ASP A 145 -19.88 1.54 -5.53
C ASP A 145 -20.73 2.56 -6.32
N PRO A 146 -21.85 2.15 -6.94
CA PRO A 146 -22.70 3.06 -7.70
C PRO A 146 -23.29 4.24 -6.89
N THR A 147 -23.37 4.14 -5.57
CA THR A 147 -23.97 5.16 -4.69
C THR A 147 -22.96 6.25 -4.27
N GLN A 148 -21.68 5.90 -4.24
CA GLN A 148 -20.59 6.77 -3.79
C GLN A 148 -19.65 7.18 -4.93
N ASP A 149 -19.49 6.35 -5.95
CA ASP A 149 -18.54 6.53 -7.05
C ASP A 149 -19.19 7.12 -8.32
N ILE A 150 -20.45 7.55 -8.24
CA ILE A 150 -21.14 8.28 -9.31
C ILE A 150 -21.80 9.55 -8.77
N ALA A 151 -21.63 10.65 -9.49
CA ALA A 151 -22.53 11.81 -9.43
C ALA A 151 -23.12 12.09 -10.82
N ARG A 152 -24.43 12.33 -10.89
CA ARG A 152 -25.14 12.64 -12.14
C ARG A 152 -25.77 14.01 -12.04
N THR A 153 -25.73 14.79 -13.12
CA THR A 153 -26.49 16.05 -13.23
C THR A 153 -27.99 15.78 -13.27
N VAL A 154 -28.41 14.65 -13.84
CA VAL A 154 -29.81 14.20 -13.91
C VAL A 154 -30.02 13.01 -12.98
N LYS A 155 -31.07 13.04 -12.14
CA LYS A 155 -31.46 11.94 -11.26
C LYS A 155 -31.97 10.74 -12.08
N LYS A 156 -31.05 9.98 -12.68
CA LYS A 156 -31.32 8.65 -13.25
C LYS A 156 -30.97 7.59 -12.21
N GLN A 157 -31.87 6.63 -12.02
CA GLN A 157 -31.64 5.49 -11.14
C GLN A 157 -30.47 4.64 -11.63
N ILE A 158 -29.71 4.08 -10.68
CA ILE A 158 -28.68 3.08 -10.96
C ILE A 158 -29.37 1.86 -11.56
N THR A 159 -28.87 1.38 -12.70
CA THR A 159 -29.43 0.17 -13.32
C THR A 159 -29.06 -1.08 -12.52
N LYS A 160 -29.93 -2.09 -12.50
CA LYS A 160 -29.65 -3.40 -11.85
C LYS A 160 -28.34 -4.02 -12.37
N GLN A 161 -28.05 -3.84 -13.65
CA GLN A 161 -26.84 -4.36 -14.28
C GLN A 161 -25.56 -3.68 -13.76
N GLN A 162 -25.58 -2.35 -13.56
CA GLN A 162 -24.46 -1.62 -12.96
C GLN A 162 -24.19 -2.09 -11.53
N ALA A 163 -25.25 -2.22 -10.72
CA ALA A 163 -25.12 -2.72 -9.34
C ALA A 163 -24.54 -4.15 -9.30
N LYS A 164 -25.01 -5.05 -10.17
CA LYS A 164 -24.51 -6.43 -10.27
C LYS A 164 -23.04 -6.48 -10.71
N THR A 165 -22.64 -5.60 -11.64
CA THR A 165 -21.25 -5.51 -12.12
C THR A 165 -20.33 -5.03 -10.99
N ALA A 166 -20.72 -3.97 -10.30
CA ALA A 166 -19.98 -3.43 -9.16
C ALA A 166 -19.85 -4.48 -8.02
N GLN A 167 -20.92 -5.21 -7.71
CA GLN A 167 -20.87 -6.28 -6.71
C GLN A 167 -19.86 -7.36 -7.10
N LYS A 168 -19.91 -7.86 -8.33
CA LYS A 168 -18.95 -8.87 -8.81
C LYS A 168 -17.51 -8.39 -8.71
N LEU A 169 -17.25 -7.13 -9.07
CA LEU A 169 -15.92 -6.53 -8.94
C LEU A 169 -15.44 -6.52 -7.49
N ARG A 170 -16.29 -6.08 -6.56
CA ARG A 170 -15.99 -6.14 -5.12
C ARG A 170 -15.67 -7.56 -4.68
N ASP A 171 -16.45 -8.55 -5.11
CA ASP A 171 -16.21 -9.95 -4.77
C ASP A 171 -14.86 -10.45 -5.28
N PHE A 172 -14.44 -10.03 -6.48
CA PHE A 172 -13.11 -10.38 -7.02
C PHE A 172 -11.99 -9.77 -6.19
N PHE A 173 -12.00 -8.47 -5.92
CA PHE A 173 -10.95 -7.83 -5.12
C PHE A 173 -10.93 -8.36 -3.68
N HIS A 174 -12.09 -8.67 -3.10
CA HIS A 174 -12.19 -9.31 -1.80
C HIS A 174 -11.50 -10.67 -1.78
N LYS A 175 -11.73 -11.52 -2.80
CA LYS A 175 -11.03 -12.83 -2.95
C LYS A 175 -9.51 -12.69 -3.05
N LEU A 176 -9.01 -11.59 -3.61
CA LEU A 176 -7.57 -11.30 -3.72
C LEU A 176 -6.96 -10.70 -2.44
N ALA A 177 -7.78 -10.44 -1.42
CA ALA A 177 -7.43 -9.63 -0.26
C ALA A 177 -6.82 -8.28 -0.64
N LEU A 178 -7.37 -7.66 -1.70
CA LEU A 178 -6.99 -6.34 -2.19
C LEU A 178 -8.05 -5.32 -1.77
N ILE A 179 -7.58 -4.22 -1.21
CA ILE A 179 -8.43 -3.18 -0.62
C ILE A 179 -8.29 -1.91 -1.47
N ASP A 180 -9.42 -1.29 -1.82
CA ASP A 180 -9.46 0.05 -2.43
C ASP A 180 -8.91 1.06 -1.42
N THR A 181 -7.71 1.55 -1.69
CA THR A 181 -6.95 2.38 -0.75
C THR A 181 -7.58 3.74 -0.51
N TRP A 182 -8.15 4.35 -1.55
CA TRP A 182 -8.76 5.66 -1.44
C TRP A 182 -10.07 5.58 -0.65
N ARG A 183 -10.92 4.59 -0.97
CA ARG A 183 -12.18 4.39 -0.23
C ARG A 183 -11.94 3.98 1.22
N ALA A 184 -10.90 3.19 1.50
CA ALA A 184 -10.53 2.83 2.87
C ALA A 184 -10.11 4.03 3.73
N LYS A 185 -9.49 5.06 3.14
CA LYS A 185 -9.12 6.30 3.82
C LYS A 185 -10.22 7.35 3.81
N ASN A 186 -11.12 7.30 2.84
CA ASN A 186 -12.18 8.29 2.65
C ASN A 186 -13.55 7.58 2.48
N PRO A 187 -14.10 6.95 3.53
CA PRO A 187 -15.30 6.09 3.39
C PRO A 187 -16.53 6.85 2.88
N GLU A 188 -16.75 8.07 3.37
CA GLU A 188 -17.95 8.87 3.10
C GLU A 188 -17.75 9.96 2.04
N HIS A 189 -16.50 10.24 1.65
CA HIS A 189 -16.22 11.30 0.68
C HIS A 189 -16.63 10.88 -0.73
N LYS A 190 -17.09 11.86 -1.52
CA LYS A 190 -17.45 11.70 -2.92
C LYS A 190 -16.55 12.58 -3.78
N GLU A 191 -15.50 11.97 -4.30
CA GLU A 191 -14.61 12.56 -5.29
C GLU A 191 -14.52 11.63 -6.49
N PHE A 192 -14.26 12.20 -7.66
CA PHE A 192 -14.36 11.51 -8.94
C PHE A 192 -13.09 11.70 -9.75
N THR A 193 -12.79 10.75 -10.63
CA THR A 193 -11.58 10.77 -11.44
C THR A 193 -11.86 11.07 -12.91
N TYR A 194 -13.11 10.94 -13.36
CA TYR A 194 -13.48 11.14 -14.75
C TYR A 194 -14.84 11.82 -14.87
N TYR A 195 -14.98 12.69 -15.88
CA TYR A 195 -16.26 13.24 -16.32
C TYR A 195 -16.59 12.72 -17.71
N SER A 196 -17.79 12.14 -17.86
CA SER A 196 -18.34 11.72 -19.15
C SER A 196 -19.28 12.80 -19.70
N PRO A 197 -18.90 13.53 -20.77
CA PRO A 197 -19.76 14.55 -21.37
C PRO A 197 -21.03 13.94 -21.98
N ARG A 198 -20.92 12.74 -22.57
CA ARG A 198 -22.05 12.03 -23.20
C ARG A 198 -23.16 11.67 -22.21
N HIS A 199 -22.81 11.46 -20.95
CA HIS A 199 -23.73 11.03 -19.92
C HIS A 199 -23.96 12.08 -18.83
N SER A 200 -23.32 13.26 -18.95
CA SER A 200 -23.29 14.32 -17.96
C SER A 200 -23.10 13.77 -16.54
N MET A 201 -22.03 12.99 -16.38
CA MET A 201 -21.81 12.16 -15.19
C MET A 201 -20.35 12.18 -14.78
N HIS A 202 -20.11 12.37 -13.49
CA HIS A 202 -18.81 12.16 -12.86
C HIS A 202 -18.75 10.74 -12.29
N SER A 203 -17.60 10.09 -12.45
CA SER A 203 -17.36 8.74 -11.95
C SER A 203 -15.94 8.56 -11.41
N ARG A 204 -15.80 7.72 -10.40
CA ARG A 204 -14.49 7.26 -9.90
C ARG A 204 -14.18 5.89 -10.50
N ILE A 205 -13.33 5.88 -11.53
CA ILE A 205 -12.96 4.67 -12.29
C ILE A 205 -11.46 4.40 -12.27
N ASP A 206 -10.67 5.37 -11.83
CA ASP A 206 -9.23 5.23 -11.61
C ASP A 206 -8.99 4.91 -10.14
N MET A 207 -8.35 3.77 -9.87
CA MET A 207 -8.24 3.24 -8.51
C MET A 207 -6.88 2.64 -8.24
N ILE A 208 -6.51 2.62 -6.96
CA ILE A 208 -5.31 1.95 -6.45
C ILE A 208 -5.76 0.96 -5.37
N PHE A 209 -5.48 -0.32 -5.60
CA PHE A 209 -5.70 -1.39 -4.66
C PHE A 209 -4.37 -1.88 -4.09
N THR A 210 -4.38 -2.20 -2.80
CA THR A 210 -3.21 -2.79 -2.15
C THR A 210 -3.60 -3.95 -1.26
N ASP A 211 -2.64 -4.84 -0.97
CA ASP A 211 -2.84 -5.86 0.05
C ASP A 211 -3.07 -5.25 1.45
N ARG A 212 -3.64 -6.04 2.36
CA ARG A 212 -3.98 -5.58 3.71
C ARG A 212 -2.77 -5.03 4.49
N GLN A 213 -1.59 -5.61 4.35
CA GLN A 213 -0.39 -5.15 5.08
C GLN A 213 0.12 -3.82 4.52
N THR A 214 0.07 -3.65 3.21
CA THR A 214 0.40 -2.36 2.59
C THR A 214 -0.62 -1.31 2.98
N THR A 215 -1.91 -1.64 3.01
CA THR A 215 -3.01 -0.74 3.36
C THR A 215 -2.84 -0.11 4.75
N THR A 216 -2.41 -0.88 5.76
CA THR A 216 -2.17 -0.36 7.12
C THR A 216 -0.99 0.61 7.17
N SER A 217 -0.06 0.51 6.22
CA SER A 217 1.10 1.40 6.12
C SER A 217 0.80 2.68 5.33
N ILE A 218 -0.39 2.82 4.72
CA ILE A 218 -0.75 4.01 3.95
C ILE A 218 -1.02 5.18 4.90
N THR A 219 -0.29 6.27 4.72
CA THR A 219 -0.49 7.52 5.47
C THR A 219 -1.51 8.42 4.78
N LYS A 220 -1.50 8.46 3.45
CA LYS A 220 -2.39 9.33 2.65
C LYS A 220 -2.84 8.63 1.39
N ALA A 221 -4.09 8.85 0.99
CA ALA A 221 -4.63 8.50 -0.32
C ALA A 221 -5.38 9.71 -0.87
N TRP A 222 -5.17 10.07 -2.13
CA TRP A 222 -5.68 11.32 -2.70
C TRP A 222 -6.05 11.17 -4.17
N ILE A 223 -6.99 12.01 -4.62
CA ILE A 223 -7.34 12.25 -6.01
C ILE A 223 -6.89 13.68 -6.32
N GLY A 224 -6.20 13.87 -7.45
CA GLY A 224 -5.67 15.17 -7.87
C GLY A 224 -6.67 15.95 -8.73
N ILE A 225 -6.19 17.05 -9.30
CA ILE A 225 -7.00 17.90 -10.18
C ILE A 225 -6.87 17.38 -11.62
N GLN A 226 -8.00 17.22 -12.30
CA GLN A 226 -8.06 16.94 -13.73
C GLN A 226 -7.63 18.19 -14.51
N ASN A 227 -6.39 18.21 -15.03
CA ASN A 227 -5.80 19.38 -15.69
C ASN A 227 -5.59 19.19 -17.20
N TRP A 228 -4.63 18.33 -17.59
CA TRP A 228 -4.23 18.15 -18.99
C TRP A 228 -4.70 16.82 -19.60
N SER A 229 -5.25 15.92 -18.78
CA SER A 229 -5.94 14.70 -19.19
C SER A 229 -7.42 14.82 -18.84
N ASP A 230 -8.26 14.01 -19.47
CA ASP A 230 -9.67 13.86 -19.09
C ASP A 230 -9.87 13.00 -17.83
N HIS A 231 -8.78 12.44 -17.31
CA HIS A 231 -8.74 11.78 -16.01
C HIS A 231 -7.95 12.60 -14.98
N ALA A 232 -8.42 12.58 -13.74
CA ALA A 232 -7.67 13.06 -12.58
C ALA A 232 -6.68 11.98 -12.13
N PRO A 233 -5.47 12.37 -11.70
CA PRO A 233 -4.52 11.41 -11.15
C PRO A 233 -4.96 10.92 -9.78
N THR A 234 -4.53 9.72 -9.42
CA THR A 234 -4.71 9.17 -8.07
C THR A 234 -3.35 8.84 -7.47
N GLY A 235 -3.24 8.89 -6.15
CA GLY A 235 -1.99 8.57 -5.49
C GLY A 235 -2.14 8.14 -4.05
N ILE A 236 -1.12 7.40 -3.59
CA ILE A 236 -1.00 6.96 -2.20
C ILE A 236 0.41 7.20 -1.69
N GLU A 237 0.51 7.51 -0.40
CA GLU A 237 1.77 7.60 0.33
C GLU A 237 1.84 6.40 1.27
N ILE A 238 2.83 5.53 1.03
CA ILE A 238 3.07 4.37 1.87
C ILE A 238 4.20 4.73 2.83
N ALA A 239 3.92 4.74 4.13
CA ALA A 239 4.98 4.77 5.11
C ALA A 239 5.91 3.60 4.83
N ARG A 240 7.19 3.91 4.61
CA ARG A 240 8.17 2.86 4.89
C ARG A 240 8.02 2.67 6.39
N ASN A 241 7.69 1.45 6.81
CA ASN A 241 8.12 1.03 8.12
C ASN A 241 9.61 1.41 8.13
N ARG A 242 9.98 2.49 8.82
CA ARG A 242 11.29 2.51 9.43
C ARG A 242 11.29 1.17 10.12
N ALA A 243 12.15 0.24 9.69
CA ALA A 243 12.47 -0.90 10.52
C ALA A 243 12.56 -0.30 11.91
N THR A 244 11.58 -0.64 12.76
CA THR A 244 11.31 0.06 14.02
C THR A 244 12.66 0.20 14.69
N SER A 245 13.21 1.41 14.65
CA SER A 245 14.61 1.74 14.89
C SER A 245 15.33 0.72 15.75
N ASN A 246 15.87 -0.39 15.19
CA ASN A 246 16.45 -1.51 15.94
C ASN A 246 15.93 -1.67 17.40
N ILE A 247 14.61 -1.59 17.63
CA ILE A 247 14.09 -1.92 18.96
C ILE A 247 14.08 -3.44 18.92
N ALA A 248 15.21 -4.02 19.35
CA ALA A 248 15.32 -5.44 19.54
C ALA A 248 14.04 -5.89 20.27
N PRO A 249 13.33 -6.92 19.78
CA PRO A 249 12.16 -7.42 20.47
C PRO A 249 12.57 -7.64 21.92
N TRP A 250 11.78 -7.12 22.86
CA TRP A 250 12.12 -7.23 24.27
C TRP A 250 12.41 -8.69 24.61
N ARG A 251 13.60 -8.93 25.14
CA ARG A 251 14.02 -10.22 25.68
C ARG A 251 14.09 -10.08 27.19
N LEU A 252 13.64 -11.11 27.89
CA LEU A 252 13.80 -11.19 29.33
C LEU A 252 15.30 -11.19 29.66
N ASN A 253 15.72 -10.37 30.61
CA ASN A 253 17.07 -10.42 31.14
C ASN A 253 17.20 -11.65 32.05
N GLU A 254 17.83 -12.70 31.55
CA GLU A 254 17.97 -13.99 32.25
C GLU A 254 18.65 -13.87 33.61
N THR A 255 19.48 -12.85 33.82
CA THR A 255 20.15 -12.62 35.11
C THR A 255 19.17 -12.29 36.25
N LEU A 256 17.97 -11.79 35.93
CA LEU A 256 16.88 -11.60 36.90
C LEU A 256 16.30 -12.94 37.39
N LEU A 257 16.46 -14.01 36.63
CA LEU A 257 16.04 -15.35 37.03
C LEU A 257 17.12 -16.09 37.82
N SER A 258 18.36 -15.61 37.80
CA SER A 258 19.48 -16.31 38.47
C SER A 258 19.60 -15.95 39.96
N ARG A 259 19.14 -14.77 40.39
CA ARG A 259 19.32 -14.29 41.77
C ARG A 259 18.13 -14.65 42.65
N GLN A 260 18.39 -15.20 43.84
CA GLN A 260 17.36 -15.70 44.73
C GLN A 260 16.37 -14.62 45.19
N ASP A 261 16.87 -13.42 45.51
CA ASP A 261 16.02 -12.30 45.96
C ASP A 261 15.02 -11.87 44.87
N ASP A 262 15.47 -11.82 43.61
CA ASP A 262 14.62 -11.46 42.48
C ASP A 262 13.55 -12.52 42.23
N GLN A 263 13.93 -13.80 42.29
CA GLN A 263 12.99 -14.91 42.16
C GLN A 263 11.87 -14.83 43.22
N ASN A 264 12.20 -14.44 44.44
CA ASN A 264 11.22 -14.31 45.52
C ASN A 264 10.21 -13.19 45.23
N ILE A 265 10.68 -12.03 44.76
CA ILE A 265 9.83 -10.91 44.33
C ILE A 265 8.92 -11.33 43.18
N ILE A 266 9.48 -11.97 42.15
CA ILE A 266 8.73 -12.44 40.98
C ILE A 266 7.64 -13.44 41.41
N LYS A 267 7.98 -14.42 42.25
CA LYS A 267 7.02 -15.41 42.77
C LYS A 267 5.91 -14.75 43.58
N GLN A 268 6.23 -13.73 44.36
CA GLN A 268 5.24 -12.97 45.13
C GLN A 268 4.29 -12.21 44.21
N ASN A 269 4.82 -11.47 43.23
CA ASN A 269 4.00 -10.70 42.28
C ASN A 269 3.07 -11.59 41.44
N ILE A 270 3.56 -12.77 41.01
CA ILE A 270 2.73 -13.74 40.30
C ILE A 270 1.56 -14.19 41.18
N LYS A 271 1.82 -14.53 42.45
CA LYS A 271 0.76 -14.93 43.40
C LYS A 271 -0.25 -13.81 43.63
N GLU A 272 0.23 -12.58 43.81
CA GLU A 272 -0.60 -11.41 44.04
C GLU A 272 -1.47 -11.08 42.83
N TYR A 273 -0.92 -11.17 41.61
CA TYR A 273 -1.66 -10.97 40.38
C TYR A 273 -2.86 -11.91 40.28
N PHE A 274 -2.66 -13.22 40.45
CA PHE A 274 -3.74 -14.19 40.35
C PHE A 274 -4.73 -14.10 41.52
N LYS A 275 -4.27 -13.71 42.72
CA LYS A 275 -5.17 -13.45 43.86
C LYS A 275 -6.11 -12.28 43.58
N ASN A 276 -5.62 -11.20 42.97
CA ASN A 276 -6.36 -9.95 42.82
C ASN A 276 -7.20 -9.88 41.53
N ASN A 277 -6.84 -10.65 40.50
CA ASN A 277 -7.46 -10.53 39.16
C ASN A 277 -8.29 -11.75 38.75
N LYS A 278 -8.35 -12.81 39.56
CA LYS A 278 -9.20 -13.98 39.28
C LYS A 278 -10.63 -13.70 39.76
N THR A 279 -11.49 -13.24 38.86
CA THR A 279 -12.94 -13.05 39.08
C THR A 279 -13.74 -14.01 38.19
N GLU A 280 -15.01 -14.24 38.52
CA GLU A 280 -15.91 -15.12 37.75
C GLU A 280 -16.20 -14.58 36.33
N GLU A 281 -16.06 -13.27 36.12
CA GLU A 281 -16.32 -12.60 34.85
C GLU A 281 -15.18 -12.72 33.84
N ILE A 282 -13.94 -12.96 34.29
CA ILE A 282 -12.76 -12.94 33.42
C ILE A 282 -12.42 -14.37 32.97
N GLY A 283 -12.59 -14.61 31.67
CA GLY A 283 -12.21 -15.88 31.04
C GLY A 283 -10.70 -16.21 31.20
N PRO A 284 -10.31 -17.49 31.34
CA PRO A 284 -8.91 -17.90 31.59
C PRO A 284 -7.90 -17.37 30.57
N GLN A 285 -8.29 -17.23 29.31
CA GLN A 285 -7.41 -16.75 28.24
C GLN A 285 -7.11 -15.24 28.36
N CYS A 286 -8.10 -14.44 28.76
CA CYS A 286 -7.91 -13.01 29.01
C CYS A 286 -7.02 -12.80 30.23
N LEU A 287 -7.28 -13.55 31.31
CA LEU A 287 -6.47 -13.52 32.54
C LEU A 287 -4.99 -13.86 32.25
N TRP A 288 -4.73 -14.88 31.42
CA TRP A 288 -3.37 -15.26 31.04
C TRP A 288 -2.66 -14.22 30.17
N LEU A 289 -3.36 -13.62 29.21
CA LEU A 289 -2.78 -12.59 28.35
C LEU A 289 -2.44 -11.32 29.15
N ALA A 290 -3.34 -10.90 30.03
CA ALA A 290 -3.12 -9.77 30.92
C ALA A 290 -1.96 -10.05 31.90
N HIS A 291 -1.89 -11.25 32.47
CA HIS A 291 -0.78 -11.66 33.34
C HIS A 291 0.58 -11.49 32.64
N LYS A 292 0.72 -12.02 31.42
CA LYS A 292 1.97 -11.92 30.64
C LYS A 292 2.37 -10.48 30.36
N ALA A 293 1.40 -9.59 30.10
CA ALA A 293 1.66 -8.18 29.87
C ALA A 293 2.16 -7.49 31.15
N THR A 294 1.49 -7.73 32.29
CA THR A 294 1.87 -7.19 33.60
C THR A 294 3.26 -7.67 34.01
N LEU A 295 3.50 -8.97 33.95
CA LEU A 295 4.78 -9.57 34.33
C LEU A 295 5.95 -9.06 33.47
N ARG A 296 5.72 -8.86 32.16
CA ARG A 296 6.71 -8.20 31.29
C ARG A 296 7.03 -6.77 31.74
N GLY A 297 6.02 -6.01 32.16
CA GLY A 297 6.21 -4.66 32.72
C GLY A 297 7.06 -4.66 33.99
N GLU A 298 6.82 -5.61 34.89
CA GLU A 298 7.59 -5.78 36.12
C GLU A 298 9.05 -6.13 35.82
N PHE A 299 9.31 -7.06 34.92
CA PHE A 299 10.68 -7.41 34.51
C PHE A 299 11.43 -6.21 33.91
N ILE A 300 10.75 -5.37 33.11
CA ILE A 300 11.33 -4.14 32.57
C ILE A 300 11.70 -3.17 33.70
N ALA A 301 10.81 -3.00 34.69
CA ALA A 301 11.04 -2.12 35.83
C ALA A 301 12.21 -2.61 36.70
N MET A 302 12.27 -3.90 37.01
CA MET A 302 13.36 -4.52 37.76
C MET A 302 14.71 -4.37 37.04
N ALA A 303 14.75 -4.68 35.73
CA ALA A 303 15.96 -4.52 34.92
C ALA A 303 16.45 -3.07 34.90
N LYS A 304 15.53 -2.10 34.75
CA LYS A 304 15.85 -0.68 34.75
C LYS A 304 16.41 -0.21 36.09
N LYS A 305 15.81 -0.64 37.20
CA LYS A 305 16.27 -0.32 38.56
C LYS A 305 17.72 -0.80 38.78
N LYS A 306 18.00 -2.06 38.43
CA LYS A 306 19.33 -2.65 38.58
C LYS A 306 20.38 -2.01 37.69
N ARG A 307 20.02 -1.66 36.46
CA ARG A 307 20.94 -0.93 35.57
C ARG A 307 21.36 0.39 36.20
N LYS A 308 20.41 1.13 36.77
CA LYS A 308 20.67 2.41 37.47
C LYS A 308 21.56 2.22 38.71
N GLU A 309 21.35 1.15 39.48
CA GLU A 309 22.18 0.82 40.65
C GLU A 309 23.62 0.47 40.24
N SER A 310 23.79 -0.34 39.19
CA SER A 310 25.10 -0.70 38.65
C SER A 310 25.84 0.50 38.06
N GLU A 311 25.15 1.36 37.30
CA GLU A 311 25.71 2.62 36.78
C GLU A 311 26.21 3.52 37.93
N LYS A 312 25.43 3.65 39.01
CA LYS A 312 25.82 4.43 40.19
C LYS A 312 27.04 3.84 40.91
N GLN A 313 27.09 2.52 41.07
CA GLN A 313 28.25 1.84 41.65
C GLN A 313 29.50 2.03 40.79
N ARG A 314 29.37 1.90 39.46
CA ARG A 314 30.49 2.09 38.53
C ARG A 314 31.04 3.51 38.59
N ALA A 315 30.17 4.52 38.56
CA ALA A 315 30.57 5.92 38.69
C ALA A 315 31.31 6.20 40.02
N ASN A 316 30.83 5.62 41.13
CA ASN A 316 31.49 5.75 42.43
C ASN A 316 32.89 5.09 42.46
N ILE A 317 33.07 3.96 41.79
CA ILE A 317 34.36 3.27 41.69
C ILE A 317 35.31 4.06 40.78
N GLU A 318 34.85 4.52 39.62
CA GLU A 318 35.63 5.37 38.69
C GLU A 318 36.12 6.65 39.38
N HIS A 319 35.30 7.26 40.24
CA HIS A 319 35.70 8.42 41.03
C HIS A 319 36.77 8.08 42.10
N LYS A 320 36.73 6.89 42.69
CA LYS A 320 37.72 6.44 43.69
C LYS A 320 39.07 6.05 43.09
N ILE A 321 39.12 5.70 41.81
CA ILE A 321 40.36 5.31 41.08
C ILE A 321 41.09 6.53 40.49
N LYS A 322 40.41 7.67 40.31
CA LYS A 322 41.00 8.92 39.82
C LYS A 322 41.60 9.80 40.94
N LEU A 323 41.47 9.39 42.19
CA LEU A 323 42.21 9.89 43.36
C LEU A 323 43.30 8.87 43.67
#